data_AF-A0A0B2P8Z4-F1
#
_entry.id   AF-A0A0B2P8Z4-F1
#
_cell.length_a   1.000
_cell.length_b   1.000
_cell.length_c   1.000
_cell.angle_alpha   90.00
_cell.angle_beta   90.00
_cell.angle_gamma   90.00
#
_symmetry.space_group_name_H-M   'P 1'
#
loop_
_entity.id
_entity.type
_entity.pdbx_description
1 polymer ?
#
loop_
_entity_poly.entity_id
_entity_poly.type
_entity_poly.pdbx_seq_one_letter_code
_entity_poly.pdbx_strand_id
1 'polypeptide(L)'
;MYHDARDAVLWVKKQMNDPNGEQWLKDYGDASRVYIYGCDSGANIAFNVSMQVADLDLEPLRIRGLVMNQPMFGGEKRTGSELRYATDETLPLPVLDLMWYLTLPKETDRDHRYCNPMVKGPHLDNVKKLRKCLVIGFHGDIMVDRQQEFVTMLAKWGAQVEARFDQVGFHNIDMVDAARASAIINIAKDFILG
;
A
#
# COMPACT_ATOMS: atom_id res chain seq x y z
N MET A 1 9.61 -10.78 -2.13
CA MET A 1 8.73 -9.80 -1.45
C MET A 1 7.25 -9.99 -1.77
N TYR A 2 6.75 -9.79 -3.00
CA TYR A 2 5.31 -9.98 -3.28
C TYR A 2 4.83 -11.42 -3.07
N HIS A 3 5.64 -12.41 -3.48
CA HIS A 3 5.35 -13.82 -3.23
C HIS A 3 5.32 -14.14 -1.74
N ASP A 4 6.28 -13.63 -0.97
CA ASP A 4 6.33 -13.84 0.49
C ASP A 4 5.11 -13.20 1.18
N ALA A 5 4.67 -12.01 0.75
CA ALA A 5 3.47 -11.38 1.28
C ALA A 5 2.20 -12.20 0.96
N ARG A 6 2.11 -12.75 -0.26
CA ARG A 6 1.02 -13.66 -0.64
C ARG A 6 1.04 -14.93 0.22
N ASP A 7 2.22 -15.53 0.39
CA ASP A 7 2.39 -16.74 1.17
C ASP A 7 2.08 -16.49 2.65
N ALA A 8 2.38 -15.30 3.18
CA ALA A 8 1.99 -14.89 4.52
C ALA A 8 0.45 -14.82 4.68
N VAL A 9 -0.28 -14.25 3.71
CA VAL A 9 -1.75 -14.25 3.72
C VAL A 9 -2.31 -15.68 3.73
N LEU A 10 -1.76 -16.55 2.88
CA LEU A 10 -2.16 -17.96 2.80
C LEU A 10 -1.78 -18.74 4.07
N TRP A 11 -0.66 -18.39 4.70
CA TRP A 11 -0.23 -18.95 5.96
C TRP A 11 -1.18 -18.56 7.09
N VAL A 12 -1.58 -17.28 7.20
CA VAL A 12 -2.57 -16.84 8.21
C VAL A 12 -3.89 -17.60 8.02
N LYS A 13 -4.38 -17.72 6.78
CA LYS A 13 -5.55 -18.54 6.46
C LYS A 13 -5.40 -19.97 6.99
N LYS A 14 -4.24 -20.60 6.73
CA LYS A 14 -3.95 -21.96 7.19
C LYS A 14 -3.97 -22.04 8.72
N GLN A 15 -3.31 -21.12 9.42
CA GLN A 15 -3.23 -21.13 10.88
C GLN A 15 -4.60 -20.96 11.55
N MET A 16 -5.46 -20.10 11.02
CA MET A 16 -6.80 -19.89 11.58
C MET A 16 -7.73 -21.10 11.38
N ASN A 17 -7.46 -21.93 10.36
CA ASN A 17 -8.25 -23.13 10.06
C ASN A 17 -7.72 -24.41 10.70
N ASP A 18 -6.45 -24.43 11.08
CA ASP A 18 -5.81 -25.61 11.68
C ASP A 18 -6.19 -25.73 13.16
N PRO A 19 -6.74 -26.86 13.63
CA PRO A 19 -6.96 -27.10 15.06
C PRO A 19 -5.70 -26.91 15.91
N ASN A 20 -4.52 -27.15 15.35
CA ASN A 20 -3.22 -26.97 15.99
C ASN A 20 -2.47 -25.71 15.50
N GLY A 21 -3.16 -24.80 14.82
CA GLY A 21 -2.58 -23.54 14.37
C GLY A 21 -2.26 -22.58 15.52
N GLU A 22 -1.58 -21.49 15.19
CA GLU A 22 -1.14 -20.46 16.14
C GLU A 22 -2.25 -19.99 17.09
N GLN A 23 -2.07 -20.23 18.39
CA GLN A 23 -3.12 -20.00 19.39
C GLN A 23 -3.51 -18.52 19.49
N TRP A 24 -2.56 -17.59 19.37
CA TRP A 24 -2.84 -16.15 19.44
C TRP A 24 -3.70 -15.66 18.25
N LEU A 25 -3.56 -16.26 17.07
CA LEU A 25 -4.42 -15.96 15.93
C LEU A 25 -5.84 -16.46 16.15
N LYS A 26 -5.98 -17.61 16.81
CA LYS A 26 -7.29 -18.21 17.10
C LYS A 26 -8.02 -17.52 18.24
N ASP A 27 -7.29 -17.09 19.27
CA ASP A 27 -7.86 -16.46 20.46
C ASP A 27 -8.20 -14.98 20.23
N TYR A 28 -7.38 -14.26 19.46
CA TYR A 28 -7.49 -12.79 19.33
C TYR A 28 -7.73 -12.32 17.88
N GLY A 29 -7.51 -13.17 16.89
CA GLY A 29 -7.73 -12.83 15.49
C GLY A 29 -9.20 -12.99 15.07
N ASP A 30 -9.67 -12.07 14.24
CA ASP A 30 -11.00 -12.16 13.63
C ASP A 30 -10.86 -12.41 12.12
N ALA A 31 -10.99 -13.67 11.70
CA ALA A 31 -10.87 -14.08 10.30
C ALA A 31 -11.89 -13.35 9.41
N SER A 32 -13.04 -12.94 9.97
CA SER A 32 -14.07 -12.25 9.21
C SER A 32 -13.75 -10.78 8.92
N ARG A 33 -12.68 -10.24 9.52
CA ARG A 33 -12.36 -8.82 9.57
C ARG A 33 -10.85 -8.54 9.44
N VAL A 34 -10.26 -8.99 8.34
CA VAL A 34 -8.82 -8.82 8.07
C VAL A 34 -8.55 -7.55 7.28
N TYR A 35 -7.48 -6.83 7.63
CA TYR A 35 -6.98 -5.68 6.88
C TYR A 35 -5.53 -5.91 6.51
N ILE A 36 -5.15 -5.48 5.30
CA ILE A 36 -3.74 -5.45 4.90
C ILE A 36 -3.26 -4.02 5.08
N TYR A 37 -2.19 -3.84 5.85
CA TYR A 37 -1.56 -2.55 6.12
C TYR A 37 -0.16 -2.53 5.55
N GLY A 38 0.25 -1.40 4.98
CA GLY A 38 1.64 -1.16 4.63
C GLY A 38 2.01 0.32 4.73
N CYS A 39 3.31 0.59 4.84
CA CYS A 39 3.91 1.92 4.78
C CYS A 39 4.98 1.94 3.69
N ASP A 40 5.11 3.03 2.92
CA ASP A 40 6.13 3.21 1.88
C ASP A 40 6.13 2.03 0.88
N SER A 41 7.25 1.33 0.69
CA SER A 41 7.37 0.12 -0.13
C SER A 41 6.47 -1.02 0.38
N GLY A 42 6.21 -1.09 1.68
CA GLY A 42 5.25 -2.01 2.28
C GLY A 42 3.81 -1.74 1.83
N ALA A 43 3.43 -0.48 1.59
CA ALA A 43 2.11 -0.15 1.05
C ALA A 43 1.98 -0.51 -0.44
N ASN A 44 3.08 -0.41 -1.20
CA ASN A 44 3.14 -0.95 -2.56
C ASN A 44 2.94 -2.48 -2.57
N ILE A 45 3.63 -3.19 -1.66
CA ILE A 45 3.45 -4.63 -1.46
C ILE A 45 2.01 -4.95 -1.07
N ALA A 46 1.43 -4.20 -0.13
CA ALA A 46 0.07 -4.38 0.34
C ALA A 46 -0.97 -4.25 -0.79
N PHE A 47 -0.79 -3.27 -1.69
CA PHE A 47 -1.62 -3.16 -2.89
C PHE A 47 -1.44 -4.37 -3.82
N ASN A 48 -0.19 -4.70 -4.18
CA ASN A 48 0.10 -5.78 -5.12
C ASN A 48 -0.36 -7.16 -4.63
N VAL A 49 -0.17 -7.47 -3.34
CA VAL A 49 -0.65 -8.74 -2.77
C VAL A 49 -2.18 -8.79 -2.77
N SER A 50 -2.86 -7.67 -2.47
CA SER A 50 -4.31 -7.60 -2.51
C SER A 50 -4.85 -7.93 -3.91
N MET A 51 -4.18 -7.47 -4.97
CA MET A 51 -4.53 -7.79 -6.35
C MET A 51 -4.29 -9.27 -6.69
N GLN A 52 -3.24 -9.89 -6.14
CA GLN A 52 -2.92 -11.30 -6.38
C GLN A 52 -3.85 -12.26 -5.65
N VAL A 53 -4.33 -11.89 -4.46
CA VAL A 53 -5.19 -12.75 -3.64
C VAL A 53 -6.68 -12.52 -3.87
N ALA A 54 -7.06 -11.47 -4.60
CA ALA A 54 -8.46 -11.11 -4.86
C ALA A 54 -9.28 -12.19 -5.58
N ASP A 55 -8.62 -13.08 -6.33
CA ASP A 55 -9.24 -14.19 -7.05
C ASP A 55 -9.11 -15.54 -6.34
N LEU A 56 -8.43 -15.56 -5.19
CA LEU A 56 -8.26 -16.79 -4.42
C LEU A 56 -9.45 -16.96 -3.47
N ASP A 57 -9.86 -18.20 -3.27
CA ASP A 57 -10.74 -18.52 -2.15
C ASP A 57 -9.94 -18.40 -0.85
N LEU A 58 -10.25 -17.39 -0.05
CA LEU A 58 -9.63 -17.12 1.24
C LEU A 58 -10.47 -17.58 2.43
N GLU A 59 -11.70 -18.11 2.23
CA GLU A 59 -12.59 -18.41 3.35
C GLU A 59 -11.93 -19.37 4.37
N PRO A 60 -12.11 -19.11 5.67
CA PRO A 60 -12.97 -18.09 6.28
C PRO A 60 -12.34 -16.69 6.40
N LEU A 61 -11.11 -16.50 5.91
CA LEU A 61 -10.40 -15.23 5.96
C LEU A 61 -10.99 -14.23 4.97
N ARG A 62 -11.52 -13.11 5.49
CA ARG A 62 -12.18 -12.04 4.72
C ARG A 62 -11.42 -10.74 4.86
N ILE A 63 -10.77 -10.34 3.76
CA ILE A 63 -10.13 -9.02 3.66
C ILE A 63 -11.22 -7.95 3.53
N ARG A 64 -11.30 -7.05 4.50
CA ARG A 64 -12.29 -5.96 4.59
C ARG A 64 -11.74 -4.62 4.13
N GLY A 65 -10.42 -4.46 4.11
CA GLY A 65 -9.84 -3.25 3.59
C GLY A 65 -8.33 -3.29 3.46
N LEU A 66 -7.82 -2.24 2.84
CA LEU A 66 -6.41 -2.00 2.57
C LEU A 66 -6.05 -0.62 3.12
N VAL A 67 -5.01 -0.55 3.95
CA VAL A 67 -4.48 0.71 4.50
C VAL A 67 -3.08 0.93 3.95
N MET A 68 -2.87 2.07 3.32
CA MET A 68 -1.64 2.44 2.64
C MET A 68 -1.15 3.78 3.19
N ASN A 69 -0.11 3.73 4.03
CA ASN A 69 0.60 4.92 4.49
C ASN A 69 1.71 5.27 3.49
N GLN A 70 1.62 6.44 2.87
CA GLN A 70 2.63 7.00 1.95
C GLN A 70 3.10 5.99 0.87
N PRO A 71 2.19 5.39 0.07
CA PRO A 71 2.58 4.30 -0.79
C PRO A 71 3.64 4.70 -1.83
N MET A 72 4.68 3.86 -1.91
CA MET A 72 5.81 4.08 -2.81
C MET A 72 5.45 3.72 -4.25
N PHE A 73 5.45 4.72 -5.13
CA PHE A 73 5.22 4.54 -6.56
C PHE A 73 6.24 5.35 -7.37
N GLY A 74 6.42 4.98 -8.62
CA GLY A 74 7.29 5.65 -9.57
C GLY A 74 6.68 5.65 -10.97
N GLY A 75 7.51 5.98 -11.96
CA GLY A 75 7.14 6.06 -13.36
C GLY A 75 8.25 6.73 -14.17
N GLU A 76 8.27 6.49 -15.47
CA GLU A 76 9.35 7.05 -16.31
C GLU A 76 9.28 8.57 -16.39
N LYS A 77 8.08 9.09 -16.69
CA LYS A 77 7.81 10.52 -16.70
C LYS A 77 7.74 11.04 -15.26
N ARG A 78 8.50 12.11 -14.99
CA ARG A 78 8.48 12.80 -13.69
C ARG A 78 7.18 13.57 -13.47
N THR A 79 6.69 13.48 -12.25
CA THR A 79 5.61 14.30 -11.70
C THR A 79 6.14 15.66 -11.23
N GLY A 80 5.22 16.57 -10.86
CA GLY A 80 5.60 17.88 -10.34
C GLY A 80 6.30 17.77 -8.98
N SER A 81 5.81 16.90 -8.10
CA SER A 81 6.39 16.63 -6.78
C SER A 81 7.80 16.04 -6.88
N GLU A 82 8.03 15.08 -7.79
CA GLU A 82 9.36 14.49 -7.99
C GLU A 82 10.41 15.50 -8.44
N LEU A 83 10.01 16.47 -9.28
CA LEU A 83 10.91 17.55 -9.71
C LEU A 83 11.09 18.61 -8.61
N ARG A 84 10.02 18.95 -7.88
CA ARG A 84 10.04 19.95 -6.80
C ARG A 84 10.93 19.50 -5.64
N TYR A 85 10.85 18.22 -5.28
CA TYR A 85 11.57 17.62 -4.17
C TYR A 85 12.74 16.75 -4.65
N ALA A 86 13.32 17.06 -5.82
CA ALA A 86 14.38 16.25 -6.42
C ALA A 86 15.62 16.09 -5.52
N THR A 87 15.86 17.08 -4.65
CA THR A 87 16.95 17.11 -3.67
C THR A 87 16.42 17.01 -2.22
N ASP A 88 15.30 16.30 -2.00
CA ASP A 88 14.78 16.03 -0.66
C ASP A 88 15.87 15.43 0.24
N GLU A 89 15.90 15.83 1.51
CA GLU A 89 16.97 15.43 2.44
C GLU A 89 16.85 13.96 2.88
N THR A 90 15.64 13.41 2.84
CA THR A 90 15.34 12.04 3.29
C THR A 90 15.28 11.04 2.13
N LEU A 91 14.66 11.42 1.01
CA LEU A 91 14.50 10.59 -0.17
C LEU A 91 14.76 11.39 -1.46
N PRO A 92 16.03 11.73 -1.76
CA PRO A 92 16.39 12.39 -3.03
C PRO A 92 15.97 11.56 -4.25
N LEU A 93 15.64 12.23 -5.36
CA LEU A 93 15.19 11.56 -6.59
C LEU A 93 16.19 10.50 -7.12
N PRO A 94 17.52 10.71 -7.10
CA PRO A 94 18.47 9.67 -7.50
C PRO A 94 18.42 8.41 -6.62
N VAL A 95 18.07 8.57 -5.34
CA VAL A 95 17.89 7.43 -4.41
C VAL A 95 16.62 6.67 -4.78
N LEU A 96 15.52 7.37 -5.03
CA LEU A 96 14.27 6.76 -5.52
C LEU A 96 14.48 6.00 -6.83
N ASP A 97 15.24 6.58 -7.78
CA ASP A 97 15.59 5.93 -9.04
C ASP A 97 16.42 4.66 -8.83
N LEU A 98 17.41 4.72 -7.95
CA LEU A 98 18.24 3.57 -7.61
C LEU A 98 17.42 2.46 -6.95
N MET A 99 16.49 2.80 -6.05
CA MET A 99 15.58 1.83 -5.43
C MET A 99 14.75 1.10 -6.49
N TRP A 100 14.20 1.81 -7.47
CA TRP A 100 13.45 1.18 -8.56
C TRP A 100 14.34 0.34 -9.47
N TYR A 101 15.52 0.82 -9.81
CA TYR A 101 16.49 0.06 -10.62
C TYR A 101 16.89 -1.27 -9.97
N LEU A 102 17.04 -1.29 -8.64
CA LEU A 102 17.42 -2.50 -7.89
C LEU A 102 16.25 -3.47 -7.64
N THR A 103 15.00 -3.01 -7.68
CA THR A 103 13.83 -3.81 -7.29
C THR A 103 13.01 -4.30 -8.48
N LEU A 104 13.08 -3.60 -9.62
CA LEU A 104 12.37 -4.00 -10.83
C LEU A 104 13.05 -5.17 -11.54
N PRO A 105 12.29 -5.98 -12.30
CA PRO A 105 12.87 -7.00 -13.16
C PRO A 105 13.92 -6.40 -14.11
N LYS A 106 14.98 -7.16 -14.38
CA LYS A 106 16.00 -6.75 -15.36
C LYS A 106 15.34 -6.37 -16.69
N GLU A 107 15.87 -5.36 -17.35
CA GLU A 107 15.41 -4.89 -18.67
C GLU A 107 13.99 -4.33 -18.68
N THR A 108 13.46 -3.92 -17.51
CA THR A 108 12.22 -3.15 -17.41
C THR A 108 12.50 -1.70 -17.01
N ASP A 109 11.58 -0.82 -17.36
CA ASP A 109 11.59 0.59 -16.97
C ASP A 109 10.63 0.85 -15.79
N ARG A 110 10.57 2.10 -15.33
CA ARG A 110 9.73 2.47 -14.18
C ARG A 110 8.23 2.55 -14.53
N ASP A 111 7.83 2.39 -15.78
CA ASP A 111 6.43 2.18 -16.15
C ASP A 111 6.02 0.70 -16.04
N HIS A 112 6.89 -0.17 -15.52
CA HIS A 112 6.49 -1.48 -15.05
C HIS A 112 5.42 -1.38 -13.94
N ARG A 113 4.37 -2.21 -14.00
CA ARG A 113 3.19 -2.16 -13.09
C ARG A 113 3.48 -2.23 -11.58
N TYR A 114 4.65 -2.71 -11.19
CA TYR A 114 5.08 -2.72 -9.78
C TYR A 114 5.57 -1.36 -9.30
N CYS A 115 6.09 -0.53 -10.20
CA CYS A 115 6.52 0.82 -9.92
C CYS A 115 5.40 1.82 -10.20
N ASN A 116 4.77 1.72 -11.38
CA ASN A 116 3.68 2.58 -11.82
C ASN A 116 2.35 1.80 -11.88
N PRO A 117 1.50 1.84 -10.84
CA PRO A 117 0.23 1.09 -10.85
C PRO A 117 -0.84 1.72 -11.76
N MET A 118 -0.61 2.93 -12.29
CA MET A 118 -1.55 3.64 -13.17
C MET A 118 -1.51 3.11 -14.61
N VAL A 119 -0.49 2.35 -14.98
CA VAL A 119 -0.43 1.69 -16.30
C VAL A 119 -1.53 0.64 -16.43
N LYS A 120 -1.99 0.43 -17.68
CA LYS A 120 -3.00 -0.60 -17.96
C LYS A 120 -2.43 -1.98 -17.66
N GLY A 121 -3.21 -2.80 -16.96
CA GLY A 121 -2.82 -4.17 -16.66
C GLY A 121 -3.93 -4.95 -15.98
N PRO A 122 -3.76 -6.27 -15.84
CA PRO A 122 -4.78 -7.16 -15.27
C PRO A 122 -5.07 -6.87 -13.78
N HIS A 123 -4.16 -6.20 -13.07
CA HIS A 123 -4.39 -5.80 -11.68
C HIS A 123 -5.59 -4.86 -11.53
N LEU A 124 -5.92 -4.08 -12.56
CA LEU A 124 -7.03 -3.12 -12.52
C LEU A 124 -8.40 -3.81 -12.40
N ASP A 125 -8.55 -5.03 -12.94
CA ASP A 125 -9.79 -5.81 -12.84
C ASP A 125 -10.13 -6.21 -11.40
N ASN A 126 -9.11 -6.27 -10.54
CA ASN A 126 -9.24 -6.63 -9.13
C ASN A 126 -9.40 -5.44 -8.19
N VAL A 127 -9.23 -4.21 -8.67
CA VAL A 127 -9.40 -3.00 -7.85
C VAL A 127 -10.83 -2.89 -7.31
N LYS A 128 -11.84 -3.18 -8.13
CA LYS A 128 -13.26 -3.21 -7.69
C LYS A 128 -13.58 -4.25 -6.61
N LYS A 129 -12.69 -5.23 -6.41
CA LYS A 129 -12.84 -6.26 -5.37
C LYS A 129 -12.31 -5.78 -4.02
N LEU A 130 -11.55 -4.68 -4.00
CA LEU A 130 -11.21 -3.98 -2.77
C LEU A 130 -12.48 -3.34 -2.19
N ARG A 131 -12.79 -3.66 -0.94
CA ARG A 131 -14.01 -3.13 -0.30
C ARG A 131 -13.83 -1.67 0.13
N LYS A 132 -12.83 -1.42 0.97
CA LYS A 132 -12.44 -0.08 1.45
C LYS A 132 -10.92 0.07 1.33
N CYS A 133 -10.47 1.23 0.90
CA CYS A 133 -9.06 1.61 0.84
C CYS A 133 -8.83 2.91 1.60
N LEU A 134 -7.78 2.97 2.41
CA LEU A 134 -7.28 4.19 3.02
C LEU A 134 -5.91 4.51 2.42
N VAL A 135 -5.75 5.73 1.90
CA VAL A 135 -4.45 6.26 1.46
C VAL A 135 -4.13 7.48 2.32
N ILE A 136 -3.00 7.42 3.02
CA ILE A 136 -2.47 8.53 3.81
C ILE A 136 -1.24 9.08 3.07
N GLY A 137 -1.10 10.39 2.98
CA GLY A 137 0.04 11.05 2.34
C GLY A 137 0.27 12.46 2.87
N PHE A 138 1.37 13.08 2.43
CA PHE A 138 1.78 14.42 2.87
C PHE A 138 2.28 15.24 1.69
N HIS A 139 2.00 16.55 1.67
CA HIS A 139 2.35 17.40 0.52
C HIS A 139 3.86 17.68 0.36
N GLY A 140 4.67 17.41 1.39
CA GLY A 140 6.13 17.42 1.30
C GLY A 140 6.75 16.07 0.92
N ASP A 141 5.95 15.06 0.56
CA ASP A 141 6.46 13.78 0.06
C ASP A 141 6.79 13.91 -1.45
N ILE A 142 7.98 13.43 -1.85
CA ILE A 142 8.43 13.40 -3.25
C ILE A 142 7.45 12.64 -4.17
N MET A 143 6.73 11.65 -3.64
CA MET A 143 5.79 10.80 -4.38
C MET A 143 4.32 11.27 -4.28
N VAL A 144 4.03 12.41 -3.65
CA VAL A 144 2.64 12.82 -3.36
C VAL A 144 1.75 12.91 -4.61
N ASP A 145 2.28 13.39 -5.74
CA ASP A 145 1.52 13.45 -6.99
C ASP A 145 1.11 12.04 -7.44
N ARG A 146 2.02 11.05 -7.36
CA ARG A 146 1.73 9.65 -7.69
C ARG A 146 0.72 9.03 -6.73
N GLN A 147 0.82 9.35 -5.44
CA GLN A 147 -0.13 8.88 -4.42
C GLN A 147 -1.54 9.43 -4.70
N GLN A 148 -1.66 10.69 -5.13
CA GLN A 148 -2.94 11.32 -5.50
C GLN A 148 -3.49 10.78 -6.84
N GLU A 149 -2.63 10.56 -7.83
CA GLU A 149 -3.00 9.88 -9.09
C GLU A 149 -3.50 8.45 -8.82
N PHE A 150 -2.84 7.74 -7.90
CA PHE A 150 -3.23 6.41 -7.48
C PHE A 150 -4.61 6.38 -6.80
N VAL A 151 -4.92 7.35 -5.92
CA VAL A 151 -6.28 7.51 -5.36
C VAL A 151 -7.32 7.70 -6.45
N THR A 152 -7.02 8.54 -7.44
CA THR A 152 -7.90 8.77 -8.59
C THR A 152 -8.11 7.48 -9.40
N MET A 153 -7.04 6.70 -9.60
CA MET A 153 -7.11 5.41 -10.26
C MET A 153 -8.00 4.43 -9.47
N LEU A 154 -7.79 4.28 -8.16
CA LEU A 154 -8.60 3.40 -7.32
C LEU A 154 -10.10 3.72 -7.41
N ALA A 155 -10.46 5.00 -7.28
CA ALA A 155 -11.84 5.45 -7.38
C ALA A 155 -12.43 5.18 -8.79
N LYS A 156 -11.65 5.48 -9.84
CA LYS A 156 -12.06 5.22 -11.24
C LYS A 156 -12.36 3.74 -11.50
N TRP A 157 -11.63 2.84 -10.86
CA TRP A 157 -11.79 1.38 -11.00
C TRP A 157 -12.70 0.76 -9.92
N GLY A 158 -13.48 1.57 -9.22
CA GLY A 158 -14.61 1.13 -8.40
C GLY A 158 -14.28 0.77 -6.95
N ALA A 159 -13.08 1.07 -6.45
CA ALA A 159 -12.77 0.94 -5.04
C ALA A 159 -13.39 2.11 -4.23
N GLN A 160 -13.82 1.85 -3.00
CA GLN A 160 -14.19 2.91 -2.06
C GLN A 160 -12.92 3.43 -1.40
N VAL A 161 -12.57 4.69 -1.65
CA VAL A 161 -11.30 5.27 -1.21
C VAL A 161 -11.53 6.40 -0.22
N GLU A 162 -10.93 6.26 0.96
CA GLU A 162 -10.68 7.35 1.88
C GLU A 162 -9.25 7.86 1.67
N ALA A 163 -9.10 9.15 1.37
CA ALA A 163 -7.82 9.78 1.12
C ALA A 163 -7.55 10.86 2.17
N ARG A 164 -6.40 10.78 2.84
CA ARG A 164 -5.97 11.71 3.89
C ARG A 164 -4.61 12.29 3.52
N PHE A 165 -4.61 13.47 2.89
CA PHE A 165 -3.38 14.18 2.53
C PHE A 165 -3.21 15.42 3.40
N ASP A 166 -2.25 15.37 4.34
CA ASP A 166 -1.93 16.53 5.17
C ASP A 166 -1.06 17.52 4.40
N GLN A 167 -1.31 18.82 4.60
CA GLN A 167 -0.54 19.90 3.97
C GLN A 167 0.89 20.00 4.52
N VAL A 168 1.11 19.54 5.74
CA VAL A 168 2.39 19.61 6.44
C VAL A 168 2.89 18.20 6.74
N GLY A 169 4.09 17.91 6.25
CA GLY A 169 4.82 16.68 6.51
C GLY A 169 5.65 16.27 5.31
N PHE A 170 6.47 15.24 5.48
CA PHE A 170 7.36 14.70 4.46
C PHE A 170 7.32 13.17 4.48
N HIS A 171 8.06 12.54 3.57
CA HIS A 171 8.13 11.08 3.48
C HIS A 171 8.61 10.45 4.81
N ASN A 172 7.87 9.48 5.37
CA ASN A 172 8.19 8.83 6.66
C ASN A 172 8.28 9.77 7.87
N ILE A 173 7.53 10.87 7.90
CA ILE A 173 7.50 11.80 9.04
C ILE A 173 7.13 11.11 10.37
N ASP A 174 6.32 10.05 10.33
CA ASP A 174 5.95 9.24 11.50
C ASP A 174 7.12 8.47 12.12
N MET A 175 8.24 8.29 11.41
CA MET A 175 9.44 7.69 11.98
C MET A 175 10.20 8.64 12.92
N VAL A 176 9.96 9.96 12.82
CA VAL A 176 10.70 10.98 13.56
C VAL A 176 9.82 11.91 14.41
N ASP A 177 8.51 11.89 14.18
CA ASP A 177 7.53 12.67 14.95
C ASP A 177 6.47 11.73 15.56
N ALA A 178 6.53 11.56 16.89
CA ALA A 178 5.62 10.70 17.64
C ALA A 178 4.15 11.18 17.61
N ALA A 179 3.91 12.49 17.46
CA ALA A 179 2.56 13.03 17.33
C ALA A 179 1.99 12.64 15.95
N ARG A 180 2.81 12.70 14.90
CA ARG A 180 2.44 12.23 13.55
C ARG A 180 2.22 10.71 13.50
N ALA A 181 3.07 9.92 14.14
CA ALA A 181 2.88 8.48 14.29
C ALA A 181 1.54 8.16 14.97
N SER A 182 1.24 8.84 16.09
CA SER A 182 -0.02 8.67 16.81
C SER A 182 -1.24 9.07 15.97
N ALA A 183 -1.13 10.15 15.18
CA ALA A 183 -2.19 10.58 14.28
C ALA A 183 -2.46 9.55 13.18
N ILE A 184 -1.43 9.00 12.54
CA ILE A 184 -1.56 7.96 11.51
C ILE A 184 -2.20 6.70 12.08
N ILE A 185 -1.77 6.26 13.27
CA ILE A 185 -2.36 5.11 13.97
C ILE A 185 -3.85 5.35 14.25
N ASN A 186 -4.22 6.55 14.70
CA ASN A 186 -5.63 6.88 14.95
C ASN A 186 -6.46 6.91 13.68
N ILE A 187 -5.94 7.48 12.57
CA ILE A 187 -6.63 7.44 11.27
C ILE A 187 -6.84 6.00 10.81
N ALA A 188 -5.82 5.15 10.90
CA ALA A 188 -5.92 3.74 10.53
C ALA A 188 -6.90 2.97 11.44
N LYS A 189 -6.88 3.24 12.75
CA LYS A 189 -7.81 2.67 13.71
C LYS A 189 -9.25 3.06 13.39
N ASP A 190 -9.52 4.34 13.15
CA ASP A 190 -10.87 4.83 12.86
C ASP A 190 -11.39 4.21 11.55
N PHE A 191 -10.53 4.05 10.54
CA PHE A 191 -10.86 3.36 9.30
C PHE A 191 -11.16 1.86 9.48
N ILE A 192 -10.43 1.17 10.37
CA ILE A 192 -10.63 -0.25 10.68
C ILE A 192 -11.92 -0.47 11.49
N LEU A 193 -12.27 0.48 12.37
CA LEU A 193 -13.42 0.36 13.27
C LEU A 193 -14.73 0.91 12.68
N GLY A 194 -14.66 1.83 11.71
CA GLY A 194 -15.81 2.40 10.99
C GLY A 194 -16.23 1.60 9.77
#